data_AF-A0A847A127-F1
#
_entry.id   AF-A0A847A127-F1
#
_cell.length_a   1.000
_cell.length_b   1.000
_cell.length_c   1.000
_cell.angle_alpha   90.00
_cell.angle_beta   90.00
_cell.angle_gamma   90.00
#
_symmetry.space_group_name_H-M   'P 1'
#
loop_
_entity.id
_entity.type
_entity.pdbx_description
1 polymer ?
#
loop_
_entity_poly.entity_id
_entity_poly.type
_entity_poly.pdbx_seq_one_letter_code
_entity_poly.pdbx_strand_id
1 'polypeptide(L)' 'GLVLTKLDGSAKGGFVLAVQQKTGLPIKLVGQGEGIGDLTGFTPHVFAQQLVG' A
#
# COMPACT_ATOMS: atom_id res chain seq x y z
N GLY A 1 -4.75 0.54 -12.64
CA GLY A 1 -3.93 0.82 -11.44
C GLY A 1 -4.79 0.60 -10.21
N LEU A 2 -4.19 0.35 -9.05
CA LEU A 2 -4.90 0.03 -7.81
C LEU A 2 -4.78 1.14 -6.78
N VAL A 3 -5.83 1.29 -5.98
CA VAL A 3 -5.85 2.10 -4.75
C VAL A 3 -6.10 1.15 -3.60
N LEU A 4 -5.23 1.17 -2.61
CA LEU A 4 -5.36 0.35 -1.41
C LEU A 4 -5.68 1.26 -0.23
N THR A 5 -6.68 0.93 0.58
CA THR A 5 -7.04 1.70 1.78
C THR A 5 -6.87 0.86 3.03
N LYS A 6 -6.94 1.51 4.20
CA LYS A 6 -6.78 0.86 5.52
C LYS A 6 -5.43 0.16 5.69
N LEU A 7 -4.36 0.77 5.18
CA LEU A 7 -2.98 0.30 5.38
C LEU A 7 -2.37 0.78 6.71
N ASP A 8 -3.19 1.27 7.63
CA ASP A 8 -2.84 1.58 9.02
C ASP A 8 -2.75 0.34 9.93
N GLY A 9 -3.45 -0.75 9.59
CA GLY A 9 -3.48 -2.02 10.35
C GLY A 9 -2.23 -2.92 10.23
N SER A 10 -2.18 -4.02 10.98
CA SER A 10 -0.96 -4.86 11.16
C SER A 10 -0.55 -5.76 9.98
N ALA A 11 -1.38 -5.92 8.93
CA ALA A 11 -1.16 -6.86 7.83
C ALA A 11 -0.65 -6.23 6.52
N LYS A 12 0.18 -5.17 6.61
CA LYS A 12 0.51 -4.26 5.49
C LYS A 12 1.27 -4.93 4.34
N GLY A 13 2.33 -5.69 4.65
CA GLY A 13 3.29 -6.14 3.65
C GLY A 13 2.81 -7.27 2.76
N GLY A 14 2.28 -8.34 3.36
CA GLY A 14 1.91 -9.56 2.65
C GLY A 14 0.77 -9.34 1.64
N PHE A 15 -0.22 -8.52 1.99
CA PHE A 15 -1.36 -8.25 1.13
C PHE A 15 -0.97 -7.45 -0.14
N VAL A 16 -0.15 -6.41 0.03
CA VAL A 16 0.33 -5.56 -1.07
C VAL A 16 1.06 -6.39 -2.12
N LEU A 17 1.97 -7.27 -1.67
CA LEU A 17 2.73 -8.15 -2.55
C LEU A 17 1.82 -9.14 -3.29
N ALA A 18 0.90 -9.79 -2.57
CA ALA A 18 0.00 -10.79 -3.14
C ALA A 18 -0.95 -10.20 -4.19
N VAL A 19 -1.50 -9.00 -3.93
CA VAL A 19 -2.38 -8.31 -4.87
C VAL A 19 -1.63 -7.91 -6.14
N GLN A 20 -0.39 -7.40 -6.01
CA GLN A 20 0.40 -7.04 -7.17
C GLN A 20 0.76 -8.27 -8.02
N GLN A 21 1.16 -9.39 -7.39
CA GLN A 21 1.45 -10.65 -8.09
C GLN A 21 0.21 -11.20 -8.81
N LYS A 22 -0.96 -11.13 -8.17
CA LYS A 22 -2.21 -11.68 -8.73
C LYS A 22 -2.77 -10.83 -9.87
N THR A 23 -2.66 -9.51 -9.79
CA THR A 23 -3.32 -8.59 -10.73
C THR A 23 -2.40 -8.07 -11.82
N GLY A 24 -1.08 -8.01 -11.59
CA GLY A 24 -0.13 -7.33 -12.47
C GLY A 24 -0.33 -5.82 -12.57
N LEU A 25 -1.26 -5.24 -11.79
CA LEU A 25 -1.58 -3.83 -11.85
C LEU A 25 -0.70 -3.02 -10.87
N PRO A 26 -0.19 -1.85 -11.29
CA PRO A 26 0.57 -1.00 -10.39
C PRO A 26 -0.35 -0.37 -9.34
N ILE A 27 0.09 -0.40 -8.09
CA ILE A 27 -0.52 0.37 -7.01
C ILE A 27 -0.10 1.83 -7.20
N LYS A 28 -1.07 2.74 -7.14
CA LYS A 28 -0.87 4.17 -7.36
C LYS A 28 -1.05 4.98 -6.08
N LEU A 29 -2.00 4.58 -5.24
CA LEU A 29 -2.36 5.30 -4.04
C LEU A 29 -2.54 4.34 -2.86
N VAL A 30 -2.25 4.85 -1.67
CA VAL A 30 -2.42 4.16 -0.39
C VAL A 30 -3.12 5.05 0.62
N GLY A 31 -4.15 4.53 1.27
CA GLY A 31 -4.86 5.16 2.38
C GLY A 31 -4.40 4.59 3.71
N GLN A 32 -3.88 5.45 4.59
CA GLN A 32 -3.31 5.07 5.89
C GLN A 32 -4.17 5.54 7.08
N GLY A 33 -5.46 5.75 6.85
CA GLY A 33 -6.42 6.24 7.84
C GLY A 33 -7.78 6.48 7.20
N GLU A 34 -8.65 7.18 7.93
CA GLU A 34 -10.04 7.43 7.54
C GLU A 34 -10.26 8.84 6.95
N GLY A 35 -9.33 9.76 7.17
CA GLY A 35 -9.42 11.13 6.70
C GLY A 35 -9.06 11.29 5.22
N ILE A 36 -9.58 12.35 4.61
CA ILE A 36 -9.28 12.67 3.20
C ILE A 36 -7.79 12.93 2.95
N GLY A 37 -7.06 13.40 3.97
CA GLY A 37 -5.61 13.62 3.93
C GLY A 37 -4.77 12.35 4.03
N ASP A 38 -5.38 11.20 4.37
CA ASP A 38 -4.65 9.95 4.58
C ASP A 38 -4.39 9.18 3.28
N LEU A 39 -4.96 9.64 2.16
CA LEU A 39 -4.72 9.08 0.84
C LEU A 39 -3.47 9.72 0.21
N THR A 40 -2.45 8.91 0.01
CA THR A 40 -1.12 9.36 -0.45
C THR A 40 -0.62 8.53 -1.63
N GLY A 41 0.39 9.05 -2.34
CA GLY A 41 1.06 8.34 -3.43
C GLY A 41 1.79 7.10 -2.94
N PHE A 42 1.70 6.00 -3.70
CA PHE A 42 2.42 4.77 -3.37
C PHE A 42 3.85 4.80 -3.92
N THR A 43 4.84 4.69 -3.03
CA THR A 43 6.25 4.66 -3.39
C THR A 43 6.87 3.31 -2.98
N PRO A 44 7.12 2.38 -3.93
CA PRO A 44 7.50 1.01 -3.61
C PRO A 44 8.77 0.86 -2.76
N HIS A 45 9.79 1.70 -3.02
CA HIS A 45 11.05 1.64 -2.27
C HIS A 45 10.89 2.09 -0.81
N VAL A 46 10.09 3.15 -0.57
CA VAL A 46 9.76 3.60 0.80
C VAL A 46 8.95 2.54 1.53
N PHE A 47 7.96 1.94 0.86
CA PHE A 47 7.15 0.86 1.43
C PHE A 47 8.00 -0.36 1.79
N ALA A 48 8.91 -0.79 0.91
CA ALA A 48 9.80 -1.90 1.18
C ALA A 48 10.73 -1.62 2.36
N GLN A 49 11.29 -0.41 2.46
CA GLN A 49 12.10 0.02 3.61
C GLN A 49 11.33 -0.05 4.93
N GLN A 50 10.06 0.38 4.95
CA GLN A 50 9.20 0.30 6.14
C GLN A 50 8.86 -1.13 6.57
N LEU A 51 8.97 -2.12 5.68
CA LEU A 51 8.70 -3.53 6.00
C LEU A 51 9.88 -4.27 6.60
N VAL A 52 11.10 -3.86 6.27
CA VAL A 52 12.34 -4.57 6.66
C VAL A 52 13.14 -3.84 7.74
N GLY A 53 12.75 -2.60 8.06
CA GLY A 53 13.36 -1.78 9.11
C GLY A 53 12.86 -2.10 10.50
#